data_AF-A0A8W7Q1G9-F1
#
_entry.id   AF-A0A8W7Q1G9-F1
#
_cell.length_a   1.000
_cell.length_b   1.000
_cell.length_c   1.000
_cell.angle_alpha   90.00
_cell.angle_beta   90.00
_cell.angle_gamma   90.00
#
_symmetry.space_group_name_H-M   'P 1'
#
loop_
_entity.id
_entity.type
_entity.pdbx_description
1 polymer ?
#
loop_
_entity_poly.entity_id
_entity_poly.type
_entity_poly.pdbx_seq_one_letter_code
_entity_poly.pdbx_strand_id
1 'polypeptide(L)'
;MDASPVHDRHIRPDSDGEPIYDASQDYTLLLGYENTTHTVIRFKRNLDTCDMKDDFPITNDTMRVLFLYSKEKPRSGPNAPLPQPLVAFKGSRSIFLTQRSAQDELSNAPSVSILELRNEDVELPDSDESLYWCKIFKLDDFAQKHHLVRIAQQEATSPYEPVFDSSTSVLYLNHLILYECQGLSPDLEQLSRERGQPCFRLQPMHCNTVVANWARGSDRK
;
A
#
# COMPACT_ATOMS: atom_id res chain seq x y z
N MET A 1 3.57 27.19 24.42
CA MET A 1 4.79 26.40 24.71
C MET A 1 5.50 26.26 23.40
N ASP A 2 6.69 26.83 23.32
CA ASP A 2 7.46 26.97 22.09
C ASP A 2 7.95 25.59 21.65
N ALA A 3 7.58 25.15 20.45
CA ALA A 3 8.06 23.90 19.90
C ALA A 3 9.57 24.05 19.64
N SER A 4 10.40 23.13 20.13
CA SER A 4 11.82 23.11 19.82
C SER A 4 12.04 23.22 18.30
N PRO A 5 13.05 23.99 17.84
CA PRO A 5 13.29 24.18 16.41
C PRO A 5 13.50 22.84 15.72
N VAL A 6 12.79 22.64 14.61
CA VAL A 6 13.02 21.51 13.69
C VAL A 6 14.25 21.81 12.87
N HIS A 7 15.16 20.84 12.77
CA HIS A 7 16.41 20.97 12.04
C HIS A 7 16.48 19.91 10.94
N ASP A 8 16.87 20.32 9.75
CA ASP A 8 17.21 19.42 8.66
C ASP A 8 18.56 18.75 8.91
N ARG A 9 18.60 17.45 8.66
CA ARG A 9 19.72 16.56 8.99
C ARG A 9 19.77 15.40 8.01
N HIS A 10 20.98 14.99 7.64
CA HIS A 10 21.22 13.83 6.79
C HIS A 10 22.15 12.81 7.46
N ILE A 11 22.17 11.59 6.91
CA ILE A 11 23.09 10.52 7.30
C ILE A 11 24.03 10.27 6.13
N ARG A 12 25.34 10.25 6.37
CA ARG A 12 26.31 9.95 5.32
C ARG A 12 26.41 8.45 5.08
N PRO A 13 26.66 7.99 3.84
CA PRO A 13 26.80 6.56 3.51
C PRO A 13 27.82 5.82 4.37
N ASP A 14 28.94 6.47 4.71
CA ASP A 14 30.06 5.90 5.48
C ASP A 14 30.01 6.27 6.98
N SER A 15 28.84 6.66 7.50
CA SER A 15 28.67 7.00 8.92
C SER A 15 28.13 5.82 9.74
N ASP A 16 28.19 5.96 11.05
CA ASP A 16 27.62 5.04 12.04
C ASP A 16 26.08 5.15 12.16
N GLY A 17 25.43 5.90 11.26
CA GLY A 17 23.98 6.12 11.26
C GLY A 17 23.54 7.33 12.10
N GLU A 18 24.48 8.10 12.64
CA GLU A 18 24.18 9.35 13.37
C GLU A 18 23.76 10.48 12.40
N PRO A 19 22.56 11.06 12.55
CA PRO A 19 22.12 12.17 11.71
C PRO A 19 22.86 13.47 12.07
N ILE A 20 23.58 14.02 11.09
CA ILE A 20 24.35 15.25 11.23
C ILE A 20 23.58 16.45 10.71
N TYR A 21 23.91 17.64 11.21
CA TYR A 21 23.30 18.89 10.77
C TYR A 21 23.54 19.15 9.29
N ASP A 22 22.47 19.51 8.57
CA ASP A 22 22.57 19.89 7.17
C ASP A 22 22.89 21.37 7.01
N ALA A 23 23.89 21.70 6.18
CA ALA A 23 24.24 23.09 5.91
C ALA A 23 23.16 23.78 5.06
N SER A 24 22.51 23.04 4.17
CA SER A 24 21.28 23.46 3.50
C SER A 24 20.09 23.08 4.38
N GLN A 25 19.15 24.00 4.61
CA GLN A 25 17.95 23.71 5.41
C GLN A 25 16.75 23.75 4.47
N ASP A 26 16.39 22.60 3.92
CA ASP A 26 15.43 22.51 2.80
C ASP A 26 13.99 22.29 3.25
N TYR A 27 13.79 22.04 4.55
CA TYR A 27 12.48 21.88 5.18
C TYR A 27 12.05 23.16 5.87
N THR A 28 10.87 23.67 5.50
CA THR A 28 10.23 24.80 6.20
C THR A 28 9.19 24.28 7.17
N LEU A 29 9.37 24.54 8.47
CA LEU A 29 8.35 24.29 9.49
C LEU A 29 7.13 25.20 9.25
N LEU A 30 5.95 24.61 9.18
CA LEU A 30 4.68 25.32 9.02
C LEU A 30 3.88 25.34 10.33
N LEU A 31 3.90 24.24 11.08
CA LEU A 31 3.17 24.09 12.34
C LEU A 31 3.90 23.08 13.22
N GLY A 32 4.01 23.37 14.50
CA GLY A 32 4.49 22.44 15.51
C GLY A 32 3.70 22.61 16.80
N TYR A 33 3.06 21.55 17.29
CA TYR A 33 2.43 21.56 18.61
C TYR A 33 2.42 20.17 19.22
N GLU A 34 2.43 20.14 20.55
CA GLU A 34 2.32 18.92 21.36
C GLU A 34 0.98 18.98 22.10
N ASN A 35 0.19 17.91 21.99
CA ASN A 35 -1.00 17.71 22.83
C ASN A 35 -0.72 16.59 23.84
N THR A 36 -1.71 16.23 24.65
CA THR A 36 -1.57 15.20 25.70
C THR A 36 -1.22 13.81 25.18
N THR A 37 -1.41 13.55 23.89
CA THR A 37 -1.27 12.22 23.27
C THR A 37 -0.13 12.15 22.25
N HIS A 38 0.12 13.23 21.50
CA HIS A 38 1.00 13.22 20.34
C HIS A 38 1.62 14.60 20.08
N THR A 39 2.74 14.59 19.35
CA THR A 39 3.34 15.79 18.75
C THR A 39 2.99 15.82 17.26
N VAL A 40 2.51 16.96 16.79
CA VAL A 40 2.17 17.20 15.39
C VAL A 40 3.15 18.20 14.81
N ILE A 41 3.83 17.79 13.74
CA ILE A 41 4.74 18.63 12.97
C ILE A 41 4.23 18.66 11.53
N ARG A 42 3.97 19.86 11.01
CA ARG A 42 3.67 20.10 9.61
C ARG A 42 4.81 20.90 9.01
N PHE A 43 5.34 20.43 7.91
CA PHE A 43 6.42 21.09 7.17
C PHE A 43 6.11 21.07 5.67
N LYS A 44 6.88 21.86 4.92
CA LYS A 44 6.97 21.77 3.46
C LYS A 44 8.43 21.60 3.05
N ARG A 45 8.64 20.92 1.92
CA ARG A 45 9.93 20.74 1.24
C ARG A 45 9.64 20.77 -0.26
N ASN A 46 10.55 21.32 -1.05
CA ASN A 46 10.45 21.19 -2.51
C ASN A 46 10.65 19.72 -2.93
N LEU A 47 10.10 19.33 -4.08
CA LEU A 47 10.32 17.99 -4.62
C LEU A 47 11.80 17.80 -5.00
N ASP A 48 12.37 18.81 -5.63
CA ASP A 48 13.80 18.92 -5.89
C ASP A 48 14.33 20.12 -5.12
N THR A 49 15.28 19.88 -4.22
CA THR A 49 15.92 20.90 -3.37
C THR A 49 17.16 21.48 -4.04
N CYS A 50 17.60 20.91 -5.16
CA CYS A 50 18.85 21.23 -5.84
C CYS A 50 20.11 20.99 -4.99
N ASP A 51 19.99 20.37 -3.80
CA ASP A 51 21.12 19.91 -2.98
C ASP A 51 21.35 18.41 -3.17
N MET A 52 21.82 18.03 -4.36
CA MET A 52 22.04 16.62 -4.69
C MET A 52 23.17 15.95 -3.89
N LYS A 53 23.90 16.70 -3.07
CA LYS A 53 25.02 16.18 -2.29
C LYS A 53 24.52 15.49 -1.02
N ASP A 54 23.59 16.14 -0.34
CA ASP A 54 23.12 15.72 0.97
C ASP A 54 21.64 15.24 0.94
N ASP A 55 20.94 15.49 -0.17
CA ASP A 55 19.50 15.37 -0.29
C ASP A 55 19.04 14.50 -1.47
N PHE A 56 17.90 13.79 -1.32
CA PHE A 56 17.32 12.95 -2.38
C PHE A 56 16.12 13.63 -3.05
N PRO A 57 16.12 13.81 -4.38
CA PRO A 57 14.99 14.39 -5.09
C PRO A 57 13.78 13.44 -5.00
N ILE A 58 12.61 14.03 -4.71
CA ILE A 58 11.32 13.33 -4.74
C ILE A 58 10.85 13.27 -6.19
N THR A 59 10.91 12.08 -6.77
CA THR A 59 10.52 11.84 -8.16
C THR A 59 9.14 11.21 -8.26
N ASN A 60 8.71 10.92 -9.49
CA ASN A 60 7.51 10.14 -9.76
C ASN A 60 7.77 8.63 -9.66
N ASP A 61 8.49 8.21 -8.62
CA ASP A 61 8.76 6.81 -8.30
C ASP A 61 8.51 6.53 -6.80
N THR A 62 8.46 5.26 -6.43
CA THR A 62 8.31 4.79 -5.05
C THR A 62 9.54 5.15 -4.23
N MET A 63 9.33 5.88 -3.13
CA MET A 63 10.40 6.25 -2.21
C MET A 63 10.29 5.46 -0.92
N ARG A 64 11.44 5.13 -0.33
CA ARG A 64 11.49 4.46 0.98
C ARG A 64 11.70 5.50 2.08
N VAL A 65 10.65 5.76 2.86
CA VAL A 65 10.68 6.65 4.01
C VAL A 65 11.13 5.88 5.24
N LEU A 66 12.16 6.39 5.91
CA LEU A 66 12.67 5.90 7.18
C LEU A 66 12.04 6.73 8.30
N PHE A 67 11.68 6.10 9.41
CA PHE A 67 11.12 6.82 10.55
C PHE A 67 11.75 6.38 11.87
N LEU A 68 12.04 7.39 12.69
CA LEU A 68 12.69 7.27 13.98
C LEU A 68 11.91 8.10 14.99
N TYR A 69 11.69 7.56 16.18
CA TYR A 69 11.14 8.34 17.29
C TYR A 69 11.74 7.88 18.61
N SER A 70 11.91 8.84 19.52
CA SER A 70 12.43 8.63 20.87
C SER A 70 11.46 9.19 21.90
N LYS A 71 11.51 8.63 23.11
CA LYS A 71 10.81 9.18 24.29
C LYS A 71 11.54 10.40 24.86
N GLU A 72 12.83 10.53 24.57
CA GLU A 72 13.67 11.63 25.03
C GLU A 72 13.57 12.80 24.04
N LYS A 73 13.36 14.01 24.57
CA LYS A 73 13.36 15.21 23.74
C LYS A 73 14.80 15.53 23.29
N PRO A 74 15.03 15.90 22.02
CA PRO A 74 16.35 16.30 21.56
C PRO A 74 16.78 17.58 22.29
N ARG A 75 18.08 17.71 22.55
CA ARG A 75 18.65 18.96 23.07
C ARG A 75 18.59 20.03 21.97
N SER A 76 18.33 21.27 22.36
CA SER A 76 18.25 22.39 21.41
C SER A 76 19.64 22.70 20.82
N GLY A 77 19.71 22.85 19.50
CA GLY A 77 20.89 23.34 18.79
C GLY A 77 21.33 22.45 17.63
N PRO A 78 22.03 23.03 16.62
CA PRO A 78 22.44 22.32 15.40
C PRO A 78 23.43 21.18 15.70
N ASN A 79 24.33 21.37 16.66
CA ASN A 79 25.36 20.38 17.01
C ASN A 79 24.94 19.44 18.15
N ALA A 80 23.68 19.51 18.60
CA ALA A 80 23.18 18.61 19.62
C ALA A 80 23.04 17.20 19.03
N PRO A 81 23.56 16.15 19.69
CA PRO A 81 23.31 14.77 19.28
C PRO A 81 21.83 14.43 19.48
N LEU A 82 21.30 13.60 18.57
CA LEU A 82 19.97 13.03 18.74
C LEU A 82 20.04 11.87 19.76
N PRO A 83 18.99 11.66 20.56
CA PRO A 83 19.00 10.62 21.58
C PRO A 83 18.90 9.22 20.95
N GLN A 84 20.00 8.47 21.03
CA GLN A 84 20.11 7.05 20.69
C GLN A 84 19.52 6.67 19.31
N PRO A 85 20.05 7.19 18.18
CA PRO A 85 19.46 6.98 16.85
C PRO A 85 19.24 5.52 16.46
N LEU A 86 20.18 4.62 16.81
CA LEU A 86 20.04 3.18 16.57
C LEU A 86 18.82 2.58 17.28
N VAL A 87 18.52 3.04 18.50
CA VAL A 87 17.34 2.61 19.27
C VAL A 87 16.09 3.36 18.81
N ALA A 88 16.23 4.60 18.35
CA ALA A 88 15.14 5.42 17.85
C ALA A 88 14.60 4.90 16.51
N PHE A 89 15.39 4.15 15.72
CA PHE A 89 14.95 3.54 14.47
C PHE A 89 13.77 2.58 14.67
N LYS A 90 12.77 2.67 13.79
CA LYS A 90 11.52 1.89 13.89
C LYS A 90 11.14 1.18 12.60
N GLY A 91 11.79 1.52 11.50
CA GLY A 91 11.65 0.81 10.25
C GLY A 91 11.59 1.75 9.05
N SER A 92 11.12 1.17 7.95
CA SER A 92 10.92 1.87 6.70
C SER A 92 9.56 1.51 6.08
N ARG A 93 9.06 2.42 5.25
CA ARG A 93 7.85 2.23 4.44
C ARG A 93 8.11 2.74 3.02
N SER A 94 7.70 1.95 2.04
CA SER A 94 7.65 2.37 0.64
C SER A 94 6.38 3.18 0.43
N ILE A 95 6.52 4.42 -0.05
CA ILE A 95 5.42 5.37 -0.23
C ILE A 95 5.61 6.07 -1.58
N PHE A 96 4.50 6.32 -2.27
CA PHE A 96 4.49 7.12 -3.48
C PHE A 96 4.07 8.57 -3.16
N LEU A 97 5.05 9.41 -2.81
CA LEU A 97 4.82 10.75 -2.26
C LEU A 97 4.13 11.73 -3.23
N THR A 98 4.24 11.49 -4.53
CA THR A 98 3.65 12.32 -5.59
C THR A 98 2.26 11.83 -6.01
N GLN A 99 1.78 10.71 -5.46
CA GLN A 99 0.44 10.20 -5.73
C GLN A 99 -0.60 11.22 -5.28
N ARG A 100 -1.42 11.67 -6.23
CA ARG A 100 -2.63 12.42 -5.91
C ARG A 100 -3.72 11.41 -5.61
N SER A 101 -4.31 11.50 -4.42
CA SER A 101 -5.55 10.79 -4.14
C SER A 101 -6.63 11.39 -5.04
N ALA A 102 -6.88 10.77 -6.20
CA ALA A 102 -8.12 10.97 -6.92
C ALA A 102 -9.21 10.34 -6.06
N GLN A 103 -9.72 11.13 -5.12
CA GLN A 103 -10.79 10.73 -4.23
C GLN A 103 -12.09 10.89 -5.01
N ASP A 104 -12.23 10.10 -6.08
CA ASP A 104 -13.42 10.17 -6.91
C ASP A 104 -14.57 9.47 -6.17
N GLU A 105 -15.62 10.25 -5.94
CA GLU A 105 -16.90 9.94 -5.27
C GLU A 105 -17.74 8.90 -6.06
N LEU A 106 -17.10 7.94 -6.73
CA LEU A 106 -17.79 6.93 -7.54
C LEU A 106 -18.61 5.94 -6.67
N SER A 107 -18.28 5.80 -5.38
CA SER A 107 -18.96 4.85 -4.48
C SER A 107 -20.42 5.24 -4.16
N ASN A 108 -20.82 6.49 -4.40
CA ASN A 108 -22.16 6.99 -4.06
C ASN A 108 -23.07 7.16 -5.30
N ALA A 109 -22.63 6.77 -6.49
CA ALA A 109 -23.43 6.90 -7.70
C ALA A 109 -24.53 5.83 -7.75
N PRO A 110 -25.82 6.19 -7.95
CA PRO A 110 -26.95 5.27 -7.89
C PRO A 110 -26.96 4.20 -9.01
N SER A 111 -26.11 4.34 -10.02
CA SER A 111 -25.97 3.42 -11.14
C SER A 111 -24.86 2.37 -10.96
N VAL A 112 -24.23 2.32 -9.78
CA VAL A 112 -23.12 1.39 -9.50
C VAL A 112 -23.62 0.27 -8.59
N SER A 113 -23.46 -0.97 -9.03
CA SER A 113 -23.71 -2.18 -8.24
C SER A 113 -22.39 -2.88 -7.88
N ILE A 114 -22.34 -3.53 -6.73
CA ILE A 114 -21.17 -4.29 -6.27
C ILE A 114 -21.39 -5.77 -6.59
N LEU A 115 -20.39 -6.39 -7.23
CA LEU A 115 -20.31 -7.83 -7.44
C LEU A 115 -19.16 -8.37 -6.58
N GLU A 116 -19.45 -9.29 -5.65
CA GLU A 116 -18.44 -9.92 -4.82
C GLU A 116 -18.00 -11.26 -5.44
N LEU A 117 -16.70 -11.42 -5.65
CA LEU A 117 -16.08 -12.66 -6.11
C LEU A 117 -15.12 -13.16 -5.03
N ARG A 118 -15.49 -14.25 -4.36
CA ARG A 118 -14.74 -14.79 -3.21
C ARG A 118 -14.35 -16.25 -3.42
N ASN A 119 -13.08 -16.54 -3.12
CA ASN A 119 -12.60 -17.91 -2.91
C ASN A 119 -12.88 -18.28 -1.46
N GLU A 120 -13.63 -19.36 -1.25
CA GLU A 120 -14.07 -19.81 0.07
C GLU A 120 -13.23 -20.99 0.53
N ASP A 121 -12.90 -21.02 1.83
CA ASP A 121 -12.23 -22.14 2.50
C ASP A 121 -10.92 -22.61 1.83
N VAL A 122 -10.08 -21.67 1.37
CA VAL A 122 -8.77 -22.01 0.77
C VAL A 122 -7.78 -22.36 1.87
N GLU A 123 -7.38 -23.62 1.93
CA GLU A 123 -6.31 -24.10 2.81
C GLU A 123 -4.95 -23.66 2.27
N LEU A 124 -4.20 -22.94 3.11
CA LEU A 124 -2.82 -22.55 2.79
C LEU A 124 -1.89 -23.74 3.04
N PRO A 125 -0.83 -23.93 2.22
CA PRO A 125 0.14 -24.99 2.45
C PRO A 125 0.90 -24.75 3.77
N ASP A 126 1.25 -25.82 4.47
CA ASP A 126 2.06 -25.77 5.70
C ASP A 126 3.55 -25.45 5.42
N SER A 127 3.98 -25.61 4.17
CA SER A 127 5.33 -25.31 3.71
C SER A 127 5.44 -23.88 3.15
N ASP A 128 6.68 -23.40 2.99
CA ASP A 128 6.98 -22.10 2.36
C ASP A 128 6.70 -22.07 0.82
N GLU A 129 5.91 -23.01 0.30
CA GLU A 129 5.58 -23.10 -1.12
C GLU A 129 4.51 -22.07 -1.53
N SER A 130 4.64 -21.57 -2.76
CA SER A 130 3.67 -20.63 -3.31
C SER A 130 2.41 -21.35 -3.79
N LEU A 131 1.25 -21.01 -3.22
CA LEU A 131 -0.05 -21.49 -3.68
C LEU A 131 -0.65 -20.53 -4.72
N TYR A 132 -0.95 -21.08 -5.90
CA TYR A 132 -1.78 -20.41 -6.91
C TYR A 132 -3.15 -21.09 -6.93
N TRP A 133 -4.17 -20.39 -6.43
CA TRP A 133 -5.54 -20.89 -6.34
C TRP A 133 -6.46 -20.22 -7.36
N CYS A 134 -7.22 -21.01 -8.11
CA CYS A 134 -8.12 -20.52 -9.15
C CYS A 134 -9.55 -21.01 -8.92
N LYS A 135 -10.52 -20.10 -9.10
CA LYS A 135 -11.96 -20.38 -9.07
C LYS A 135 -12.61 -19.75 -10.30
N ILE A 136 -13.51 -20.49 -10.94
CA ILE A 136 -14.32 -19.99 -12.04
C ILE A 136 -15.60 -19.42 -11.44
N PHE A 137 -15.97 -18.22 -11.86
CA PHE A 137 -17.23 -17.59 -11.47
C PHE A 137 -18.09 -17.43 -12.71
N LYS A 138 -19.33 -17.89 -12.63
CA LYS A 138 -20.32 -17.70 -13.67
C LYS A 138 -21.12 -16.42 -13.39
N LEU A 139 -21.22 -15.56 -14.39
CA LEU A 139 -21.86 -14.25 -14.28
C LEU A 139 -23.22 -14.26 -15.00
N ASP A 140 -24.21 -14.94 -14.41
CA ASP A 140 -25.51 -15.18 -15.06
C ASP A 140 -26.56 -14.10 -14.84
N ASP A 141 -26.38 -13.25 -13.81
CA ASP A 141 -27.42 -12.34 -13.34
C ASP A 141 -27.44 -10.98 -14.08
N PHE A 142 -26.83 -10.89 -15.27
CA PHE A 142 -26.74 -9.65 -16.03
C PHE A 142 -27.63 -9.67 -17.28
N ALA A 143 -28.78 -9.01 -17.21
CA ALA A 143 -29.71 -8.86 -18.35
C ALA A 143 -29.19 -7.91 -19.45
N GLN A 144 -28.16 -7.12 -19.16
CA GLN A 144 -27.59 -6.13 -20.08
C GLN A 144 -26.07 -6.03 -19.90
N LYS A 145 -25.40 -5.38 -20.84
CA LYS A 145 -23.96 -5.11 -20.76
C LYS A 145 -23.65 -4.12 -19.63
N HIS A 146 -22.68 -4.47 -18.78
CA HIS A 146 -22.17 -3.61 -17.72
C HIS A 146 -20.71 -3.23 -17.99
N HIS A 147 -20.27 -2.11 -17.44
CA HIS A 147 -18.87 -1.69 -17.43
C HIS A 147 -18.29 -1.90 -16.03
N LEU A 148 -17.16 -2.58 -15.95
CA LEU A 148 -16.39 -2.66 -14.71
C LEU A 148 -15.68 -1.32 -14.49
N VAL A 149 -16.26 -0.47 -13.66
CA VAL A 149 -15.75 0.89 -13.39
C VAL A 149 -14.76 0.92 -12.24
N ARG A 150 -14.80 -0.08 -11.35
CA ARG A 150 -13.95 -0.14 -10.17
C ARG A 150 -13.82 -1.56 -9.67
N ILE A 151 -12.63 -1.86 -9.19
CA ILE A 151 -12.31 -3.11 -8.51
C ILE A 151 -11.83 -2.69 -7.14
N ALA A 152 -12.65 -2.98 -6.14
CA ALA A 152 -12.35 -2.71 -4.75
C ALA A 152 -12.52 -4.01 -3.99
N GLN A 153 -11.69 -4.19 -2.98
CA GLN A 153 -11.90 -5.24 -2.00
C GLN A 153 -12.61 -4.60 -0.81
N GLN A 154 -13.67 -5.27 -0.34
CA GLN A 154 -14.62 -4.66 0.57
C GLN A 154 -14.09 -4.54 2.00
N GLU A 155 -14.39 -3.38 2.56
CA GLU A 155 -14.13 -2.88 3.89
C GLU A 155 -14.64 -3.76 5.06
N ALA A 156 -13.73 -4.18 5.94
CA ALA A 156 -14.03 -4.17 7.38
C ALA A 156 -13.45 -2.86 7.94
N THR A 157 -14.28 -1.82 8.03
CA THR A 157 -14.01 -0.50 8.65
C THR A 157 -12.98 0.49 8.03
N SER A 158 -12.22 0.14 6.98
CA SER A 158 -11.57 1.09 6.03
C SER A 158 -11.84 0.72 4.54
N PRO A 159 -12.22 1.63 3.58
CA PRO A 159 -12.95 1.20 2.37
C PRO A 159 -12.13 0.49 1.28
N TYR A 160 -10.95 0.00 1.65
CA TYR A 160 -9.85 -0.43 0.78
C TYR A 160 -9.00 -1.54 1.40
N GLU A 161 -9.53 -2.32 2.34
CA GLU A 161 -8.81 -3.49 2.86
C GLU A 161 -9.38 -4.78 2.27
N PRO A 162 -8.53 -5.80 2.02
CA PRO A 162 -9.02 -7.04 1.44
C PRO A 162 -9.96 -7.76 2.40
N VAL A 163 -10.99 -8.43 1.88
CA VAL A 163 -11.84 -9.32 2.70
C VAL A 163 -11.02 -10.55 3.05
N PHE A 164 -10.34 -10.47 4.17
CA PHE A 164 -9.66 -11.60 4.77
C PHE A 164 -10.52 -12.19 5.88
N ASP A 165 -10.46 -13.51 6.00
CA ASP A 165 -11.06 -14.21 7.14
C ASP A 165 -10.32 -13.89 8.46
N SER A 166 -9.05 -13.46 8.36
CA SER A 166 -8.26 -12.99 9.50
C SER A 166 -7.22 -11.93 9.10
N SER A 167 -6.82 -11.08 10.04
CA SER A 167 -5.72 -10.10 9.85
C SER A 167 -4.38 -10.75 9.48
N THR A 168 -4.20 -12.05 9.78
CA THR A 168 -2.98 -12.81 9.47
C THR A 168 -2.96 -13.23 8.01
N SER A 169 -4.11 -13.51 7.40
CA SER A 169 -4.23 -13.90 5.99
C SER A 169 -3.70 -12.82 5.03
N VAL A 170 -3.72 -11.55 5.45
CA VAL A 170 -3.14 -10.41 4.73
C VAL A 170 -1.67 -10.63 4.36
N LEU A 171 -0.92 -11.30 5.23
CA LEU A 171 0.52 -11.48 5.06
C LEU A 171 0.85 -12.48 3.94
N TYR A 172 -0.07 -13.39 3.63
CA TYR A 172 0.12 -14.49 2.69
C TYR A 172 -0.38 -14.17 1.28
N LEU A 173 -1.29 -13.20 1.13
CA LEU A 173 -1.82 -12.81 -0.18
C LEU A 173 -0.93 -11.76 -0.85
N ASN A 174 -0.33 -12.13 -1.99
CA ASN A 174 0.56 -11.24 -2.75
C ASN A 174 -0.08 -10.70 -4.04
N HIS A 175 -0.89 -11.52 -4.72
CA HIS A 175 -1.48 -11.20 -6.01
C HIS A 175 -2.91 -11.73 -6.13
N LEU A 176 -3.76 -10.97 -6.83
CA LEU A 176 -5.08 -11.37 -7.29
C LEU A 176 -5.24 -10.93 -8.73
N ILE A 177 -5.57 -11.86 -9.62
CA ILE A 177 -5.77 -11.59 -11.04
C ILE A 177 -7.13 -12.12 -11.43
N LEU A 178 -7.94 -11.27 -12.06
CA LEU A 178 -9.23 -11.66 -12.62
C LEU A 178 -9.08 -11.81 -14.14
N TYR A 179 -9.44 -12.99 -14.63
CA TYR A 179 -9.47 -13.29 -16.05
C TYR A 179 -10.90 -13.40 -16.55
N GLU A 180 -11.13 -12.95 -17.78
CA GLU A 180 -12.32 -13.25 -18.57
C GLU A 180 -12.06 -14.51 -19.40
N CYS A 181 -13.02 -15.43 -19.33
CA CYS A 181 -13.07 -16.64 -20.14
C CYS A 181 -13.95 -16.41 -21.37
N GLN A 182 -13.47 -16.82 -22.54
CA GLN A 182 -14.26 -16.74 -23.76
C GLN A 182 -15.05 -18.04 -24.01
N GLY A 183 -16.35 -17.89 -24.26
CA GLY A 183 -17.25 -19.00 -24.60
C GLY A 183 -17.92 -19.67 -23.40
N LEU A 184 -18.95 -20.46 -23.69
CA LEU A 184 -19.69 -21.27 -22.73
C LEU A 184 -19.41 -22.75 -23.04
N SER A 185 -18.49 -23.36 -22.31
CA SER A 185 -18.28 -24.82 -22.36
C SER A 185 -18.98 -25.51 -21.19
N PRO A 186 -19.48 -26.75 -21.36
CA PRO A 186 -19.99 -27.56 -20.25
C PRO A 186 -18.99 -27.71 -19.11
N ASP A 187 -17.69 -27.72 -19.44
CA ASP A 187 -16.61 -27.81 -18.45
C ASP A 187 -16.52 -26.54 -17.60
N LEU A 188 -16.63 -25.35 -18.20
CA LEU A 188 -16.66 -24.08 -17.45
C LEU A 188 -17.89 -23.98 -16.56
N GLU A 189 -19.05 -24.44 -17.04
CA GLU A 189 -20.27 -24.54 -16.23
C GLU A 189 -20.04 -25.41 -15.00
N GLN A 190 -19.45 -26.60 -15.18
CA GLN A 190 -19.18 -27.51 -14.08
C GLN A 190 -18.16 -26.93 -13.09
N LEU A 191 -17.05 -26.38 -13.59
CA LEU A 191 -16.01 -25.75 -12.78
C LEU A 191 -16.52 -24.53 -12.00
N SER A 192 -17.50 -23.79 -12.54
CA SER A 192 -18.09 -22.65 -11.84
C SER A 192 -18.86 -23.03 -10.57
N ARG A 193 -19.25 -24.31 -10.44
CA ARG A 193 -19.94 -24.85 -9.26
C ARG A 193 -18.97 -25.42 -8.23
N GLU A 194 -17.68 -25.50 -8.56
CA GLU A 194 -16.65 -26.00 -7.66
C GLU A 194 -16.12 -24.87 -6.75
N ARG A 195 -15.49 -25.25 -5.63
CA ARG A 195 -14.88 -24.30 -4.69
C ARG A 195 -13.59 -23.65 -5.22
N GLY A 196 -13.13 -24.09 -6.38
CA GLY A 196 -11.82 -23.77 -6.94
C GLY A 196 -10.81 -24.89 -6.69
N GLN A 197 -9.63 -24.72 -7.28
CA GLN A 197 -8.55 -25.71 -7.24
C GLN A 197 -7.21 -25.02 -7.51
N PRO A 198 -6.08 -25.71 -7.26
CA PRO A 198 -4.77 -25.20 -7.67
C PRO A 198 -4.76 -24.92 -9.18
N CYS A 199 -4.31 -23.73 -9.57
CA CYS A 199 -4.43 -23.25 -10.95
C CYS A 199 -3.78 -24.19 -11.98
N PHE A 200 -2.72 -24.92 -11.62
CA PHE A 200 -2.05 -25.87 -12.51
C PHE A 200 -2.89 -27.10 -12.86
N ARG A 201 -3.96 -27.39 -12.09
CA ARG A 201 -4.89 -28.49 -12.39
C ARG A 201 -5.96 -28.10 -13.40
N LEU A 202 -6.17 -26.80 -13.60
CA LEU A 202 -7.02 -26.33 -14.68
C LEU A 202 -6.30 -26.64 -16.00
N GLN A 203 -6.99 -27.33 -16.90
CA GLN A 203 -6.53 -27.48 -18.27
C GLN A 203 -6.37 -26.09 -18.91
N PRO A 204 -5.56 -25.94 -19.98
CA PRO A 204 -5.43 -24.67 -20.69
C PRO A 204 -6.80 -24.16 -21.16
N MET A 205 -7.42 -23.30 -20.37
CA MET A 205 -8.73 -22.73 -20.64
C MET A 205 -8.57 -21.46 -21.48
N HIS A 206 -9.61 -21.10 -22.22
CA HIS A 206 -9.68 -19.82 -22.95
C HIS A 206 -9.89 -18.60 -22.03
N CYS A 207 -9.38 -18.65 -20.80
CA CYS A 207 -9.39 -17.58 -19.81
C CYS A 207 -8.06 -16.82 -19.86
N ASN A 208 -7.88 -16.01 -20.90
CA ASN A 208 -6.60 -15.35 -21.19
C ASN A 208 -6.68 -13.82 -21.14
N THR A 209 -7.87 -13.26 -21.02
CA THR A 209 -8.07 -11.81 -21.02
C THR A 209 -8.03 -11.28 -19.60
N VAL A 210 -7.01 -10.51 -19.25
CA VAL A 210 -6.89 -9.91 -17.90
C VAL A 210 -7.89 -8.76 -17.79
N VAL A 211 -8.85 -8.91 -16.87
CA VAL A 211 -9.85 -7.89 -16.53
C VAL A 211 -9.34 -7.03 -15.39
N ALA A 212 -8.66 -7.65 -14.43
CA ALA A 212 -8.19 -7.01 -13.21
C ALA A 212 -6.85 -7.58 -12.77
N ASN A 213 -6.05 -6.74 -12.12
CA ASN A 213 -4.91 -7.20 -11.34
C ASN A 213 -4.80 -6.35 -10.09
N TRP A 214 -4.55 -7.01 -8.97
CA TRP A 214 -4.18 -6.42 -7.70
C TRP A 214 -2.91 -7.11 -7.21
N ALA A 215 -1.95 -6.32 -6.76
CA ALA A 215 -0.76 -6.80 -6.08
C ALA A 215 -0.62 -6.08 -4.74
N ARG A 216 0.04 -6.72 -3.78
CA ARG A 216 0.30 -6.11 -2.47
C ARG A 216 0.95 -4.74 -2.62
N GLY A 217 0.35 -3.72 -2.00
CA GLY A 217 0.79 -2.32 -2.11
C GLY A 217 0.16 -1.54 -3.28
N SER A 218 -0.76 -2.15 -4.04
CA SER A 218 -1.57 -1.43 -5.03
C SER A 218 -2.59 -0.54 -4.31
N ASP A 219 -2.51 0.76 -4.56
CA ASP A 219 -3.52 1.74 -4.16
C ASP A 219 -4.53 1.99 -5.30
N ARG A 220 -5.61 2.71 -4.97
CA ARG A 220 -6.65 3.09 -5.94
C ARG A 220 -6.05 3.81 -7.16
N LYS A 221 -6.50 3.42 -8.35
CA LYS A 221 -6.50 4.28 -9.53
C LYS A 221 -7.92 4.70 -9.84
#